data_AF-A0A9X4FJR5-F1
#
_entry.id   AF-A0A9X4FJR5-F1
#
_cell.length_a   1.000
_cell.length_b   1.000
_cell.length_c   1.000
_cell.angle_alpha   90.00
_cell.angle_beta   90.00
_cell.angle_gamma   90.00
#
_symmetry.space_group_name_H-M   'P 1'
#
loop_
_entity.id
_entity.type
_entity.pdbx_description
1 polymer ?
#
loop_
_entity_poly.entity_id
_entity_poly.type
_entity_poly.pdbx_seq_one_letter_code
_entity_poly.pdbx_strand_id
1 'polypeptide(L)'
;MFEPKFEVKNDKNTKTVGIRELEAFANKYQINRYAKGRCSWYFIFQIMMYQQQFGIEPAEIVQSIRELELGCEDGLIKPATQFRHLPLKGLWHKHYFSARFMAKNLQLHHGKDGIKKILKKYWSEGEALTDNILRTVAEEFTFKAFEDRADCGKLTGEWIVFAKLEDKNYYLALGEHNGSDHQLYEVIKSTCVPQFIFLDNILE
;
A
#
# COMPACT_ATOMS: atom_id res chain seq x y z
N MET A 1 9.79 13.30 -25.44
CA MET A 1 9.64 12.25 -24.41
C MET A 1 9.54 12.98 -23.07
N PHE A 2 8.55 12.68 -22.23
CA PHE A 2 8.42 13.31 -20.92
C PHE A 2 9.54 12.82 -19.99
N GLU A 3 10.34 13.74 -19.44
CA GLU A 3 11.48 13.42 -18.58
C GLU A 3 11.40 14.15 -17.23
N PRO A 4 10.71 13.57 -16.22
CA PRO A 4 10.57 14.22 -14.94
C PRO A 4 11.89 14.19 -14.15
N LYS A 5 12.07 15.23 -13.33
CA LYS A 5 13.12 15.32 -12.32
C LYS A 5 12.45 15.60 -10.98
N PHE A 6 12.78 14.81 -9.97
CA PHE A 6 12.24 14.96 -8.64
C PHE A 6 13.31 15.56 -7.72
N GLU A 7 13.00 16.68 -7.09
CA GLU A 7 13.87 17.28 -6.08
C GLU A 7 13.54 16.73 -4.71
N VAL A 8 14.52 16.09 -4.08
CA VAL A 8 14.45 15.58 -2.72
C VAL A 8 15.26 16.52 -1.83
N LYS A 9 14.60 17.17 -0.88
CA LYS A 9 15.25 18.04 0.11
C LYS A 9 15.38 17.30 1.42
N ASN A 10 16.61 17.17 1.90
CA ASN A 10 16.93 16.74 3.26
C ASN A 10 17.56 17.93 4.01
N ASP A 11 17.63 17.88 5.34
CA ASP A 11 18.05 19.00 6.23
C ASP A 11 19.37 19.70 5.87
N LYS A 12 20.21 19.07 5.02
CA LYS A 12 21.52 19.60 4.63
C LYS A 12 21.74 19.70 3.11
N ASN A 13 20.94 19.04 2.27
CA ASN A 13 21.21 18.91 0.84
C ASN A 13 19.93 18.76 0.01
N THR A 14 19.95 19.28 -1.23
CA THR A 14 18.97 18.96 -2.26
C THR A 14 19.58 17.96 -3.23
N LYS A 15 18.91 16.82 -3.45
CA LYS A 15 19.29 15.82 -4.44
C LYS A 15 18.23 15.78 -5.53
N THR A 16 18.65 15.78 -6.79
CA THR A 16 17.75 15.54 -7.92
C THR A 16 17.79 14.06 -8.29
N VAL A 17 16.62 13.43 -8.33
CA VAL A 17 16.42 12.07 -8.84
C VAL A 17 15.87 12.18 -10.25
N GLY A 18 16.57 11.57 -11.21
CA GLY A 18 16.15 11.52 -12.61
C GLY A 18 15.81 10.11 -13.08
N ILE A 19 15.30 9.99 -14.31
CA ILE A 19 14.86 8.72 -14.91
C ILE A 19 15.91 7.62 -14.83
N ARG A 20 17.20 7.91 -15.07
CA ARG A 20 18.25 6.88 -15.04
C ARG A 20 18.34 6.19 -13.67
N GLU A 21 18.17 6.95 -12.59
CA GLU A 21 18.17 6.40 -11.23
C GLU A 21 16.89 5.60 -10.95
N LEU A 22 15.74 6.11 -11.38
CA LEU A 22 14.45 5.42 -11.25
C LEU A 22 14.42 4.10 -12.03
N GLU A 23 14.96 4.10 -13.25
CA GLU A 23 15.07 2.91 -14.09
C GLU A 23 16.02 1.88 -13.47
N ALA A 24 17.17 2.33 -12.94
CA ALA A 24 18.08 1.45 -12.20
C ALA A 24 17.39 0.83 -10.96
N PHE A 25 16.63 1.63 -10.22
CA PHE A 25 15.84 1.17 -9.09
C PHE A 25 14.78 0.15 -9.49
N ALA A 26 13.99 0.45 -10.52
CA ALA A 26 12.93 -0.43 -11.03
C ALA A 26 13.48 -1.78 -11.52
N ASN A 27 14.65 -1.79 -12.14
CA ASN A 27 15.34 -3.01 -12.54
C ASN A 27 15.88 -3.79 -11.33
N LYS A 28 16.49 -3.11 -10.35
CA LYS A 28 17.01 -3.73 -9.12
C LYS A 28 15.93 -4.51 -8.36
N TYR A 29 14.73 -3.94 -8.22
CA TYR A 29 13.62 -4.56 -7.49
C TYR A 29 12.65 -5.32 -8.39
N GLN A 30 13.02 -5.60 -9.64
CA GLN A 30 12.22 -6.38 -10.59
C GLN A 30 10.82 -5.80 -10.90
N ILE A 31 10.59 -4.50 -10.68
CA ILE A 31 9.34 -3.83 -11.09
C ILE A 31 9.14 -4.00 -12.61
N ASN A 32 10.22 -3.78 -13.37
CA ASN A 32 10.23 -3.93 -14.82
C ASN A 32 10.04 -5.38 -15.30
N ARG A 33 10.16 -6.38 -14.43
CA ARG A 33 9.83 -7.76 -14.81
C ARG A 33 8.34 -7.92 -15.08
N TYR A 34 7.50 -7.20 -14.35
CA TYR A 34 6.05 -7.34 -14.39
C TYR A 34 5.39 -6.20 -15.17
N ALA A 35 5.87 -4.97 -15.02
CA ALA A 35 5.19 -3.78 -15.52
C ALA A 35 6.13 -2.82 -16.27
N LYS A 36 7.06 -3.35 -17.09
CA LYS A 36 7.98 -2.52 -17.89
C LYS A 36 7.24 -1.48 -18.72
N GLY A 37 7.60 -0.21 -18.56
CA GLY A 37 6.99 0.91 -19.27
C GLY A 37 5.54 1.23 -18.88
N ARG A 38 4.98 0.52 -17.88
CA ARG A 38 3.62 0.71 -17.37
C ARG A 38 3.60 1.26 -15.94
N CYS A 39 4.75 1.59 -15.38
CA CYS A 39 4.85 2.33 -14.13
C CYS A 39 5.16 3.79 -14.43
N SER A 40 4.41 4.70 -13.83
CA SER A 40 4.75 6.13 -13.88
C SER A 40 6.08 6.35 -13.16
N TRP A 41 6.84 7.36 -13.58
CA TRP A 41 8.05 7.73 -12.87
C TRP A 41 7.76 8.19 -11.45
N TYR A 42 6.59 8.81 -11.23
CA TYR A 42 6.13 9.20 -9.90
C TYR A 42 5.92 7.98 -8.99
N PHE A 43 5.30 6.91 -9.49
CA PHE A 43 5.09 5.68 -8.74
C PHE A 43 6.42 5.03 -8.31
N ILE A 44 7.38 4.90 -9.24
CA ILE A 44 8.72 4.36 -8.93
C ILE A 44 9.44 5.25 -7.92
N PHE A 45 9.34 6.57 -8.08
CA PHE A 45 9.90 7.53 -7.14
C PHE A 45 9.30 7.40 -5.75
N GLN A 46 7.98 7.23 -5.62
CA GLN A 46 7.33 7.02 -4.33
C GLN A 46 7.81 5.74 -3.64
N ILE A 47 7.94 4.61 -4.37
CA ILE A 47 8.47 3.36 -3.79
C ILE A 47 9.88 3.59 -3.24
N MET A 48 10.72 4.28 -4.00
CA MET A 48 12.08 4.60 -3.57
C MET A 48 12.09 5.50 -2.33
N MET A 49 11.22 6.51 -2.26
CA MET A 49 11.10 7.38 -1.10
C MET A 49 10.54 6.64 0.12
N TYR A 50 9.58 5.76 -0.07
CA TYR A 50 9.00 4.96 1.00
C TYR A 50 10.02 4.00 1.61
N GLN A 51 10.89 3.41 0.79
CA GLN A 51 12.03 2.65 1.29
C GLN A 51 12.97 3.51 2.12
N GLN A 52 13.35 4.69 1.63
CA GLN A 52 14.33 5.56 2.28
C GLN A 52 13.81 6.21 3.57
N GLN A 53 12.55 6.63 3.59
CA GLN A 53 11.97 7.39 4.72
C GLN A 53 11.27 6.49 5.74
N PHE A 54 10.62 5.43 5.28
CA PHE A 54 9.79 4.57 6.13
C PHE A 54 10.31 3.13 6.23
N GLY A 55 11.38 2.77 5.53
CA GLY A 55 11.90 1.40 5.53
C GLY A 55 10.90 0.38 4.99
N ILE A 56 9.95 0.80 4.14
CA ILE A 56 9.04 -0.12 3.45
C ILE A 56 9.87 -0.87 2.40
N GLU A 57 9.85 -2.19 2.45
CA GLU A 57 10.63 -3.01 1.53
C GLU A 57 9.95 -3.02 0.15
N PRO A 58 10.62 -2.58 -0.93
CA PRO A 58 10.00 -2.54 -2.26
C PRO A 58 9.40 -3.87 -2.71
N ALA A 59 9.95 -5.00 -2.26
CA ALA A 59 9.39 -6.33 -2.55
C ALA A 59 7.93 -6.48 -2.07
N GLU A 60 7.52 -5.81 -0.99
CA GLU A 60 6.13 -5.82 -0.48
C GLU A 60 5.16 -5.21 -1.51
N ILE A 61 5.55 -4.12 -2.16
CA ILE A 61 4.75 -3.45 -3.20
C ILE A 61 4.82 -4.24 -4.52
N VAL A 62 6.00 -4.76 -4.87
CA VAL A 62 6.21 -5.56 -6.08
C VAL A 62 5.40 -6.85 -6.05
N GLN A 63 5.21 -7.45 -4.87
CA GLN A 63 4.36 -8.63 -4.71
C GLN A 63 2.91 -8.32 -5.11
N SER A 64 2.35 -7.16 -4.72
CA SER A 64 1.02 -6.75 -5.15
C SER A 64 0.94 -6.41 -6.64
N ILE A 65 2.01 -5.88 -7.25
CA ILE A 65 2.11 -5.72 -8.72
C ILE A 65 2.06 -7.10 -9.39
N ARG A 66 2.85 -8.07 -8.90
CA ARG A 66 2.88 -9.43 -9.43
C ARG A 66 1.50 -10.09 -9.37
N GLU A 67 0.78 -9.96 -8.26
CA GLU A 67 -0.58 -10.47 -8.11
C GLU A 67 -1.54 -9.88 -9.16
N LEU A 68 -1.48 -8.56 -9.37
CA LEU A 68 -2.30 -7.86 -10.36
C LEU A 68 -1.99 -8.29 -11.79
N GLU A 69 -0.71 -8.54 -12.10
CA GLU A 69 -0.27 -8.93 -13.45
C GLU A 69 -0.48 -10.40 -13.76
N LEU A 70 -0.39 -11.28 -12.76
CA LEU A 70 -0.48 -12.73 -12.95
C LEU A 70 -1.84 -13.32 -12.55
N GLY A 71 -2.72 -12.53 -11.91
CA GLY A 71 -4.00 -13.01 -11.39
C GLY A 71 -3.84 -14.05 -10.27
N CYS A 72 -2.73 -14.01 -9.53
CA CYS A 72 -2.39 -15.00 -8.51
C CYS A 72 -2.61 -14.48 -7.08
N GLU A 73 -3.75 -13.83 -6.83
CA GLU A 73 -4.07 -13.30 -5.50
C GLU A 73 -4.18 -14.43 -4.45
N ASP A 74 -3.60 -14.21 -3.26
CA ASP A 74 -3.60 -15.18 -2.16
C ASP A 74 -4.88 -15.17 -1.31
N GLY A 75 -5.76 -14.20 -1.54
CA GLY A 75 -7.02 -14.02 -0.81
C GLY A 75 -6.89 -13.36 0.57
N LEU A 76 -5.67 -13.03 1.03
CA LEU A 76 -5.43 -12.41 2.34
C LEU A 76 -5.79 -10.92 2.36
N ILE A 77 -5.69 -10.29 1.20
CA ILE A 77 -6.02 -8.90 0.95
C ILE A 77 -7.19 -8.85 -0.03
N LYS A 78 -8.09 -7.89 0.16
CA LYS A 78 -9.22 -7.68 -0.76
C LYS A 78 -8.74 -7.52 -2.21
N PRO A 79 -9.53 -8.03 -3.19
CA PRO A 79 -9.23 -7.83 -4.60
C PRO A 79 -9.22 -6.35 -4.95
N ALA A 80 -8.55 -6.02 -6.06
CA ALA A 80 -8.54 -4.65 -6.56
C ALA A 80 -9.95 -4.15 -6.88
N THR A 81 -10.27 -2.91 -6.50
CA THR A 81 -11.57 -2.30 -6.80
C THR A 81 -11.41 -0.94 -7.48
N GLN A 82 -12.45 -0.54 -8.19
CA GLN A 82 -12.48 0.76 -8.86
C GLN A 82 -12.94 1.86 -7.90
N PHE A 83 -12.30 3.02 -7.94
CA PHE A 83 -12.84 4.24 -7.35
C PHE A 83 -14.18 4.59 -8.04
N ARG A 84 -15.23 4.76 -7.23
CA ARG A 84 -16.60 5.00 -7.73
C ARG A 84 -17.01 6.47 -7.71
N HIS A 85 -16.23 7.30 -7.03
CA HIS A 85 -16.54 8.70 -6.77
C HIS A 85 -15.45 9.60 -7.34
N LEU A 86 -15.86 10.79 -7.77
CA LEU A 86 -14.93 11.84 -8.16
C LEU A 86 -14.05 12.22 -6.94
N PRO A 87 -12.79 12.62 -7.15
CA PRO A 87 -12.17 12.88 -8.46
C PRO A 87 -11.43 11.68 -9.09
N LEU A 88 -11.29 10.56 -8.38
CA LEU A 88 -10.51 9.40 -8.86
C LEU A 88 -11.35 8.37 -9.63
N LYS A 89 -12.64 8.67 -9.86
CA LYS A 89 -13.58 7.76 -10.52
C LYS A 89 -12.97 7.20 -11.80
N GLY A 90 -13.05 5.89 -11.99
CA GLY A 90 -12.48 5.23 -13.17
C GLY A 90 -11.13 4.58 -12.90
N LEU A 91 -10.30 5.16 -12.02
CA LEU A 91 -9.07 4.54 -11.54
C LEU A 91 -9.37 3.34 -10.63
N TRP A 92 -8.37 2.49 -10.45
CA TRP A 92 -8.41 1.32 -9.59
C TRP A 92 -7.43 1.46 -8.44
N HIS A 93 -7.73 0.78 -7.33
CA HIS A 93 -6.81 0.61 -6.22
C HIS A 93 -6.75 -0.84 -5.76
N LYS A 94 -5.56 -1.26 -5.33
CA LYS A 94 -5.33 -2.51 -4.59
C LYS A 94 -4.50 -2.19 -3.35
N HIS A 95 -4.81 -2.83 -2.23
CA HIS A 95 -3.97 -2.70 -1.05
C HIS A 95 -2.66 -3.48 -1.23
N TYR A 96 -1.55 -2.91 -0.79
CA TYR A 96 -0.33 -3.67 -0.52
C TYR A 96 -0.13 -3.77 1.00
N PHE A 97 0.35 -4.90 1.48
CA PHE A 97 0.62 -5.10 2.90
C PHE A 97 2.10 -4.85 3.22
N SER A 98 2.34 -4.26 4.40
CA SER A 98 3.65 -4.11 5.01
C SER A 98 3.50 -4.42 6.49
N ALA A 99 4.55 -4.99 7.11
CA ALA A 99 4.55 -5.26 8.55
C ALA A 99 4.24 -4.01 9.39
N ARG A 100 4.52 -2.82 8.87
CA ARG A 100 4.18 -1.52 9.50
C ARG A 100 2.68 -1.34 9.74
N PHE A 101 1.83 -1.97 8.94
CA PHE A 101 0.36 -1.91 9.10
C PHE A 101 -0.16 -2.91 10.13
N MET A 102 0.69 -3.74 10.75
CA MET A 102 0.27 -4.72 11.75
C MET A 102 -0.47 -4.05 12.91
N ALA A 103 0.11 -3.00 13.50
CA ALA A 103 -0.51 -2.28 14.61
C ALA A 103 -1.91 -1.75 14.23
N LYS A 104 -2.07 -1.22 13.01
CA LYS A 104 -3.36 -0.74 12.51
C LYS A 104 -4.35 -1.89 12.33
N ASN A 105 -3.92 -3.02 11.79
CA ASN A 105 -4.75 -4.20 11.63
C ASN A 105 -5.22 -4.77 12.97
N LEU A 106 -4.34 -4.86 13.96
CA LEU A 106 -4.69 -5.26 15.33
C LEU A 106 -5.69 -4.27 15.95
N GLN A 107 -5.47 -2.96 15.80
CA GLN A 107 -6.42 -1.94 16.25
C GLN A 107 -7.79 -2.10 15.61
N LEU A 108 -7.85 -2.35 14.29
CA LEU A 108 -9.10 -2.54 13.56
C LEU A 108 -9.81 -3.85 13.92
N HIS A 109 -9.08 -4.91 14.28
CA HIS A 109 -9.67 -6.14 14.80
C HIS A 109 -10.33 -5.89 16.16
N HIS A 110 -9.57 -5.29 17.08
CA HIS A 110 -9.93 -5.19 18.50
C HIS A 110 -10.89 -4.04 18.82
N GLY A 111 -10.88 -2.98 18.01
CA GLY A 111 -11.58 -1.75 18.30
C GLY A 111 -11.10 -1.10 19.60
N LYS A 112 -11.95 -0.24 20.19
CA LYS A 112 -11.57 0.59 21.34
C LYS A 112 -11.29 -0.20 22.63
N ASP A 113 -12.02 -1.27 22.90
CA ASP A 113 -11.98 -2.01 24.18
C ASP A 113 -11.51 -3.47 24.03
N GLY A 114 -10.88 -3.84 22.91
CA GLY A 114 -10.57 -5.26 22.62
C GLY A 114 -9.68 -5.91 23.67
N ILE A 115 -8.65 -5.22 24.19
CA ILE A 115 -7.80 -5.78 25.24
C ILE A 115 -8.58 -6.08 26.52
N LYS A 116 -9.54 -5.22 26.91
CA LYS A 116 -10.40 -5.44 28.08
C LYS A 116 -11.33 -6.64 27.85
N LYS A 117 -11.86 -6.80 26.63
CA LYS A 117 -12.71 -7.94 26.26
C LYS A 117 -11.94 -9.25 26.33
N ILE A 118 -10.71 -9.29 25.80
CA ILE A 118 -9.85 -10.47 25.83
C ILE A 118 -9.46 -10.80 27.27
N LEU A 119 -9.06 -9.80 28.06
CA LEU A 119 -8.68 -10.02 29.46
C LEU A 119 -9.86 -10.61 30.26
N LYS A 120 -11.07 -10.05 30.13
CA LYS A 120 -12.28 -10.56 30.79
C LYS A 120 -12.70 -11.96 30.34
N LYS A 121 -12.23 -12.44 29.19
CA LYS A 121 -12.49 -13.80 28.69
C LYS A 121 -11.61 -14.84 29.42
N TYR A 122 -10.43 -14.44 29.88
CA TYR A 122 -9.42 -15.35 30.44
C TYR A 122 -9.06 -15.08 31.91
N TRP A 123 -9.54 -13.98 32.48
CA TRP A 123 -9.22 -13.56 33.84
C TRP A 123 -10.41 -12.86 34.50
N SER A 124 -10.69 -13.24 35.75
CA SER A 124 -11.69 -12.58 36.59
C SER A 124 -11.04 -11.74 37.68
N GLU A 125 -11.68 -10.64 38.04
CA GLU A 125 -11.21 -9.76 39.11
C GLU A 125 -11.14 -10.54 40.44
N GLY A 126 -9.99 -10.47 41.12
CA GLY A 126 -9.70 -11.26 42.33
C GLY A 126 -8.91 -12.54 42.10
N GLU A 127 -8.75 -12.99 40.85
CA GLU A 127 -7.88 -14.13 40.51
C GLU A 127 -6.42 -13.70 40.34
N ALA A 128 -5.49 -14.60 40.63
CA ALA A 128 -4.08 -14.36 40.35
C ALA A 128 -3.83 -14.33 38.83
N LEU A 129 -3.13 -13.29 38.37
CA LEU A 129 -2.78 -13.15 36.96
C LEU A 129 -1.55 -14.01 36.66
N THR A 130 -1.77 -15.22 36.13
CA THR A 130 -0.70 -16.19 35.88
C THR A 130 -0.01 -15.98 34.52
N ASP A 131 1.21 -16.51 34.37
CA ASP A 131 1.94 -16.49 33.09
C ASP A 131 1.14 -17.12 31.94
N ASN A 132 0.37 -18.17 32.23
CA ASN A 132 -0.46 -18.82 31.21
C ASN A 132 -1.60 -17.91 30.72
N ILE A 133 -2.22 -17.14 31.64
CA ILE A 133 -3.24 -16.15 31.28
C ILE A 133 -2.61 -15.05 30.42
N LEU A 134 -1.47 -14.49 30.86
CA LEU A 134 -0.75 -13.46 30.11
C LEU A 134 -0.36 -13.92 28.71
N ARG A 135 0.19 -15.13 28.57
CA ARG A 135 0.53 -15.72 27.27
C ARG A 135 -0.71 -15.86 26.39
N THR A 136 -1.80 -16.40 26.92
CA THR A 136 -3.05 -16.58 26.15
C THR A 136 -3.62 -15.25 25.68
N VAL A 137 -3.64 -14.24 26.55
CA VAL A 137 -4.09 -12.88 26.21
C VAL A 137 -3.19 -12.27 25.13
N ALA A 138 -1.87 -12.42 25.23
CA ALA A 138 -0.91 -11.91 24.25
C ALA A 138 -1.07 -12.59 22.87
N GLU A 139 -1.22 -13.91 22.85
CA GLU A 139 -1.46 -14.69 21.62
C GLU A 139 -2.77 -14.30 20.94
N GLU A 140 -3.86 -14.16 21.71
CA GLU A 140 -5.16 -13.75 21.17
C GLU A 140 -5.16 -12.30 20.68
N PHE A 141 -4.45 -11.42 21.38
CA PHE A 141 -4.34 -10.03 20.97
C PHE A 141 -3.50 -9.84 19.71
N THR A 142 -2.51 -10.70 19.46
CA THR A 142 -1.57 -10.54 18.35
C THR A 142 -1.82 -11.54 17.23
N PHE A 143 -1.28 -12.76 17.33
CA PHE A 143 -1.25 -13.75 16.25
C PHE A 143 -2.65 -14.12 15.78
N LYS A 144 -3.55 -14.51 16.69
CA LYS A 144 -4.92 -14.92 16.30
C LYS A 144 -5.70 -13.77 15.67
N ALA A 145 -5.61 -12.57 16.25
CA ALA A 145 -6.29 -11.40 15.69
C ALA A 145 -5.80 -11.04 14.28
N PHE A 146 -4.52 -11.26 13.99
CA PHE A 146 -3.96 -11.09 12.67
C PHE A 146 -4.42 -12.20 11.71
N GLU A 147 -4.31 -13.47 12.10
CA GLU A 147 -4.77 -14.64 11.34
C GLU A 147 -6.26 -14.53 11.00
N ASP A 148 -7.12 -14.22 11.96
CA ASP A 148 -8.56 -14.03 11.76
C ASP A 148 -8.87 -12.97 10.68
N ARG A 149 -8.09 -11.88 10.65
CA ARG A 149 -8.24 -10.86 9.60
C ARG A 149 -7.75 -11.36 8.26
N ALA A 150 -6.61 -12.06 8.23
CA ALA A 150 -6.00 -12.61 7.03
C ALA A 150 -6.92 -13.65 6.37
N ASP A 151 -7.44 -14.61 7.15
CA ASP A 151 -8.36 -15.66 6.70
C ASP A 151 -9.68 -15.09 6.16
N CYS A 152 -10.07 -13.91 6.63
CA CYS A 152 -11.25 -13.19 6.14
C CYS A 152 -10.97 -12.24 4.96
N GLY A 153 -9.74 -12.17 4.44
CA GLY A 153 -9.37 -11.23 3.39
C GLY A 153 -9.47 -9.76 3.82
N LYS A 154 -9.28 -9.48 5.11
CA LYS A 154 -9.49 -8.16 5.74
C LYS A 154 -8.19 -7.47 6.13
N LEU A 155 -7.01 -7.99 5.77
CA LEU A 155 -5.79 -7.21 5.99
C LEU A 155 -5.85 -5.91 5.19
N THR A 156 -5.49 -4.81 5.85
CA THR A 156 -5.39 -3.49 5.23
C THR A 156 -3.94 -3.05 5.14
N GLY A 157 -3.67 -2.22 4.15
CA GLY A 157 -2.46 -1.41 4.04
C GLY A 157 -2.76 -0.16 3.22
N GLU A 158 -1.73 0.46 2.64
CA GLU A 158 -1.93 1.57 1.70
C GLU A 158 -2.23 1.06 0.28
N TRP A 159 -2.56 1.97 -0.63
CA TRP A 159 -3.02 1.63 -1.97
C TRP A 159 -1.92 1.74 -3.02
N ILE A 160 -1.91 0.78 -3.94
CA ILE A 160 -1.40 0.95 -5.29
C ILE A 160 -2.57 1.47 -6.12
N VAL A 161 -2.42 2.66 -6.71
CA VAL A 161 -3.39 3.30 -7.59
C VAL A 161 -2.97 3.12 -9.04
N PHE A 162 -3.88 2.62 -9.87
CA PHE A 162 -3.57 2.26 -11.25
C PHE A 162 -4.76 2.49 -12.19
N ALA A 163 -4.48 2.61 -13.48
CA ALA A 163 -5.48 2.60 -14.54
C ALA A 163 -5.42 1.27 -15.32
N LYS A 164 -6.52 0.93 -16.00
CA LYS A 164 -6.57 -0.22 -16.92
C LYS A 164 -6.75 0.28 -18.34
N LEU A 165 -5.93 -0.23 -19.26
CA LEU A 165 -6.04 0.00 -20.69
C LEU A 165 -5.68 -1.30 -21.41
N GLU A 166 -6.58 -1.80 -22.27
CA GLU A 166 -6.37 -3.04 -23.05
C GLU A 166 -5.89 -4.23 -22.19
N ASP A 167 -6.61 -4.51 -21.10
CA ASP A 167 -6.31 -5.57 -20.12
C ASP A 167 -4.95 -5.46 -19.41
N LYS A 168 -4.26 -4.32 -19.54
CA LYS A 168 -3.00 -4.04 -18.85
C LYS A 168 -3.21 -3.01 -17.75
N ASN A 169 -2.56 -3.24 -16.62
CA ASN A 169 -2.51 -2.26 -15.54
C ASN A 169 -1.38 -1.24 -15.79
N TYR A 170 -1.67 0.03 -15.51
CA TYR A 170 -0.73 1.15 -15.54
C TYR A 170 -0.66 1.78 -14.15
N TYR A 171 0.48 1.64 -13.49
CA TYR A 171 0.69 2.00 -12.08
C TYR A 171 1.05 3.47 -11.95
N LEU A 172 0.24 4.23 -11.22
CA LEU A 172 0.27 5.70 -11.24
C LEU A 172 0.86 6.29 -9.97
N ALA A 173 0.40 5.81 -8.82
CA ALA A 173 0.80 6.35 -7.52
C ALA A 173 0.59 5.34 -6.40
N LEU A 174 1.29 5.55 -5.29
CA LEU A 174 0.91 5.04 -3.98
C LEU A 174 -0.04 6.05 -3.34
N GLY A 175 -1.17 5.57 -2.83
CA GLY A 175 -2.19 6.37 -2.16
C GLY A 175 -2.33 5.94 -0.71
N GLU A 176 -2.57 6.91 0.18
CA GLU A 176 -2.84 6.61 1.59
C GLU A 176 -4.34 6.39 1.82
N HIS A 177 -4.73 5.40 2.62
CA HIS A 177 -6.12 5.06 2.93
C HIS A 177 -6.88 6.22 3.59
N ASN A 178 -6.17 7.06 4.34
CA ASN A 178 -6.74 8.27 4.98
C ASN A 178 -6.26 9.56 4.30
N GLY A 179 -5.64 9.45 3.12
CA GLY A 179 -5.19 10.58 2.33
C GLY A 179 -6.35 11.29 1.66
N SER A 180 -6.06 12.48 1.10
CA SER A 180 -7.04 13.22 0.32
C SER A 180 -7.08 12.70 -1.13
N ASP A 181 -8.23 12.15 -1.55
CA ASP A 181 -8.48 11.76 -2.94
C ASP A 181 -8.24 12.93 -3.90
N HIS A 182 -8.52 14.17 -3.48
CA HIS A 182 -8.30 15.37 -4.28
C HIS A 182 -6.80 15.66 -4.47
N GLN A 183 -5.99 15.56 -3.42
CA GLN A 183 -4.54 15.73 -3.55
C GLN A 183 -3.92 14.63 -4.41
N LEU A 184 -4.37 13.39 -4.25
CA LEU A 184 -3.94 12.26 -5.08
C LEU A 184 -4.30 12.49 -6.56
N TYR A 185 -5.50 12.98 -6.84
CA TYR A 185 -5.93 13.33 -8.19
C TYR A 185 -5.05 14.40 -8.82
N GLU A 186 -4.80 15.52 -8.12
CA GLU A 186 -3.98 16.62 -8.64
C GLU A 186 -2.54 16.18 -8.95
N VAL A 187 -1.98 15.32 -8.09
CA VAL A 187 -0.65 14.76 -8.31
C VAL A 187 -0.64 13.80 -9.50
N ILE A 188 -1.61 12.89 -9.62
CA ILE A 188 -1.71 12.00 -10.79
C ILE A 188 -1.87 12.83 -12.08
N LYS A 189 -2.74 13.84 -12.06
CA LYS A 189 -2.98 14.71 -13.20
C LYS A 189 -1.72 15.47 -13.64
N SER A 190 -0.96 16.02 -12.70
CA SER A 190 0.25 16.80 -13.02
C SER A 190 1.47 15.94 -13.39
N THR A 191 1.58 14.72 -12.84
CA THR A 191 2.81 13.89 -12.98
C THR A 191 2.66 12.69 -13.90
N CYS A 192 1.46 12.11 -14.00
CA CYS A 192 1.23 10.85 -14.72
C CYS A 192 0.57 11.07 -16.09
N VAL A 193 -0.35 12.02 -16.22
CA VAL A 193 -0.98 12.33 -17.52
C VAL A 193 0.05 12.70 -18.60
N PRO A 194 1.09 13.52 -18.34
CA PRO A 194 2.11 13.81 -19.36
C PRO A 194 2.89 12.57 -19.84
N GLN A 195 2.93 11.51 -19.02
CA GLN A 195 3.56 10.23 -19.36
C GLN A 195 2.57 9.27 -20.05
N PHE A 196 1.29 9.31 -19.66
CA PHE A 196 0.24 8.41 -20.10
C PHE A 196 -1.00 9.21 -20.51
N ILE A 197 -0.99 9.75 -21.73
CA ILE A 197 -2.01 10.67 -22.24
C ILE A 197 -3.43 10.09 -22.18
N PHE A 198 -3.59 8.76 -22.30
CA PHE A 198 -4.90 8.11 -22.20
C PHE A 198 -5.62 8.34 -20.86
N LEU A 199 -4.89 8.75 -19.82
CA LEU A 199 -5.47 9.08 -18.52
C LEU A 199 -6.40 10.29 -18.57
N ASP A 200 -6.23 11.21 -19.54
CA ASP A 200 -7.15 12.34 -19.71
C ASP A 200 -8.60 11.86 -19.83
N ASN A 201 -8.85 10.87 -20.68
CA ASN A 201 -10.19 10.30 -20.85
C ASN A 201 -10.76 9.59 -19.61
N ILE A 202 -9.91 9.20 -18.66
CA ILE A 202 -10.33 8.52 -17.43
C ILE A 202 -10.62 9.52 -16.32
N LEU A 203 -9.91 10.66 -16.32
CA LEU A 203 -9.92 11.68 -15.27
C LEU A 203 -10.76 12.92 -15.61
N GLU A 204 -11.50 12.87 -16.73
CA GLU A 204 -12.53 13.83 -17.16
C GLU A 204 -13.80 13.79 -16.30
#